data_AF-A0A7K2N187-F1
#
_entry.id   AF-A0A7K2N187-F1
#
_cell.length_a   1.000
_cell.length_b   1.000
_cell.length_c   1.000
_cell.angle_alpha   90.00
_cell.angle_beta   90.00
_cell.angle_gamma   90.00
#
_symmetry.space_group_name_H-M   'P 1'
#
loop_
_entity.id
_entity.type
_entity.pdbx_description
1 polymer ?
#
loop_
_entity_poly.entity_id
_entity_poly.type
_entity_poly.pdbx_seq_one_letter_code
_entity_poly.pdbx_strand_id
1 'polypeptide(L)'
;VARARFIEDLIAEQADRGVTQYVILGAGLDTFAQRKPELASRLRIFEIDQPGTQAWKRHRLVELGYDIPDWLHLVPVDFEAGASWPGRLSTAGFDPDQPAVIVSTGVTMYLTKDATAATLRQIAGLAPGTTLAMTFLLPTELVDDADRPG
;
A
#
# COMPACT_ATOMS: atom_id res chain seq x y z
N VAL A 1 -10.97 0.91 12.66
CA VAL A 1 -11.21 -0.56 12.62
C VAL A 1 -11.74 -1.03 11.27
N ALA A 2 -12.87 -0.51 10.78
CA ALA A 2 -13.48 -0.98 9.52
C ALA A 2 -12.55 -0.92 8.29
N ARG A 3 -11.80 0.18 8.11
CA ARG A 3 -10.86 0.35 6.99
C ARG A 3 -9.82 -0.76 6.90
N ALA A 4 -9.11 -1.01 7.99
CA ALA A 4 -8.06 -2.03 8.04
C ALA A 4 -8.65 -3.43 7.84
N ARG A 5 -9.81 -3.72 8.47
CA ARG A 5 -10.50 -5.00 8.31
C ARG A 5 -10.90 -5.25 6.85
N PHE A 6 -11.50 -4.26 6.17
CA PHE A 6 -11.90 -4.41 4.77
C PHE A 6 -10.71 -4.77 3.88
N ILE A 7 -9.57 -4.10 4.06
CA ILE A 7 -8.34 -4.39 3.31
C ILE A 7 -7.81 -5.79 3.63
N GLU A 8 -7.80 -6.17 4.90
CA GLU A 8 -7.34 -7.49 5.35
C GLU A 8 -8.21 -8.64 4.80
N ASP A 9 -9.53 -8.45 4.77
CA ASP A 9 -10.47 -9.40 4.20
C ASP A 9 -10.27 -9.51 2.67
N LEU A 10 -10.06 -8.37 1.99
CA LEU A 10 -9.78 -8.32 0.55
C LEU A 10 -8.48 -9.05 0.19
N ILE A 11 -7.37 -8.80 0.90
CA ILE A 11 -6.10 -9.46 0.58
C ILE A 11 -6.16 -10.96 0.86
N ALA A 12 -6.88 -11.39 1.91
CA ALA A 12 -7.12 -12.81 2.17
C ALA A 12 -7.88 -13.48 1.02
N GLU A 13 -8.97 -12.87 0.55
CA GLU A 13 -9.76 -13.38 -0.57
C GLU A 13 -8.94 -13.46 -1.87
N GLN A 14 -8.15 -12.44 -2.17
CA GLN A 14 -7.32 -12.38 -3.37
C GLN A 14 -6.15 -13.38 -3.30
N ALA A 15 -5.55 -13.58 -2.12
CA ALA A 15 -4.53 -14.59 -1.91
C ALA A 15 -5.06 -16.01 -2.12
N ASP A 16 -6.30 -16.30 -1.72
CA ASP A 16 -6.95 -17.58 -1.95
C ASP A 16 -7.32 -17.80 -3.44
N ARG A 17 -7.39 -16.71 -4.23
CA ARG A 17 -7.51 -16.75 -5.69
C ARG A 17 -6.17 -16.80 -6.42
N GLY A 18 -5.06 -16.87 -5.69
CA GLY A 18 -3.71 -17.02 -6.25
C GLY A 18 -2.97 -15.71 -6.53
N VAL A 19 -3.48 -14.55 -6.09
CA VAL A 19 -2.70 -13.32 -6.12
C VAL A 19 -1.60 -13.39 -5.07
N THR A 20 -0.36 -13.21 -5.49
CA THR A 20 0.82 -13.36 -4.61
C THR A 20 1.51 -12.04 -4.30
N GLN A 21 1.09 -10.91 -4.89
CA GLN A 21 1.74 -9.61 -4.72
C GLN A 21 0.82 -8.62 -4.01
N TYR A 22 1.32 -8.01 -2.94
CA TYR A 22 0.57 -7.05 -2.13
C TYR A 22 1.38 -5.77 -1.97
N VAL A 23 0.85 -4.64 -2.46
CA VAL A 23 1.53 -3.34 -2.38
C VAL A 23 0.73 -2.40 -1.50
N ILE A 24 1.39 -1.81 -0.50
CA ILE A 24 0.82 -0.82 0.40
C ILE A 24 1.49 0.53 0.10
N LEU A 25 0.75 1.43 -0.54
CA LEU A 25 1.18 2.79 -0.82
C LEU A 25 0.93 3.68 0.40
N GLY A 26 1.96 4.39 0.85
CA GLY A 26 1.93 5.16 2.09
C GLY A 26 1.75 4.25 3.30
N ALA A 27 2.57 3.19 3.37
CA ALA A 27 2.43 2.14 4.37
C ALA A 27 2.56 2.65 5.81
N GLY A 28 3.26 3.76 6.05
CA GLY A 28 3.47 4.35 7.35
C GLY A 28 3.89 3.32 8.38
N LEU A 29 3.03 3.11 9.37
CA LEU A 29 3.21 2.13 10.45
C LEU A 29 2.25 0.94 10.33
N ASP A 30 1.83 0.57 9.12
CA ASP A 30 1.06 -0.66 8.90
C ASP A 30 1.83 -1.85 9.51
N THR A 31 1.11 -2.76 10.13
CA THR A 31 1.69 -3.93 10.80
C THR A 31 1.06 -5.22 10.31
N PHE A 32 0.43 -5.22 9.13
CA PHE A 32 -0.20 -6.40 8.54
C PHE A 32 0.76 -7.59 8.52
N ALA A 33 2.00 -7.39 8.04
CA ALA A 33 3.02 -8.44 7.98
C ALA A 33 3.31 -9.07 9.35
N GLN A 34 3.34 -8.26 10.41
CA GLN A 34 3.59 -8.73 11.78
C GLN A 34 2.34 -9.31 12.45
N ARG A 35 1.15 -8.78 12.15
CA ARG A 35 -0.12 -9.20 12.77
C ARG A 35 -0.74 -10.44 12.12
N LYS A 36 -0.39 -10.71 10.86
CA LYS A 36 -0.94 -11.81 10.05
C LYS A 36 0.16 -12.65 9.39
N PRO A 37 1.16 -13.17 10.15
CA PRO A 37 2.35 -13.80 9.57
C PRO A 37 2.04 -15.01 8.67
N GLU A 38 1.01 -15.79 9.01
CA GLU A 38 0.56 -16.96 8.24
C GLU A 38 0.04 -16.58 6.85
N LEU A 39 -0.74 -15.51 6.74
CA LEU A 39 -1.20 -14.99 5.45
C LEU A 39 -0.08 -14.22 4.75
N ALA A 40 0.65 -13.40 5.49
CA ALA A 40 1.70 -12.54 4.96
C ALA A 40 2.85 -13.33 4.31
N SER A 41 3.23 -14.46 4.89
CA SER A 41 4.27 -15.35 4.33
C SER A 41 3.89 -16.04 3.02
N ARG A 42 2.60 -16.02 2.63
CA ARG A 42 2.13 -16.49 1.31
C ARG A 42 2.23 -15.40 0.23
N LEU A 43 2.58 -14.17 0.61
CA LEU A 43 2.56 -12.98 -0.23
C LEU A 43 3.96 -12.38 -0.33
N ARG A 44 4.23 -11.71 -1.43
CA ARG A 44 5.31 -10.73 -1.57
C ARG A 44 4.73 -9.37 -1.24
N ILE A 45 5.09 -8.84 -0.08
CA ILE A 45 4.57 -7.60 0.45
C ILE A 45 5.55 -6.49 0.14
N PHE A 46 5.06 -5.43 -0.48
CA PHE A 46 5.82 -4.24 -0.80
C PHE A 46 5.20 -3.05 -0.08
N GLU A 47 5.89 -2.55 0.92
CA GLU A 47 5.51 -1.34 1.61
C GLU A 47 6.23 -0.16 0.99
N ILE A 48 5.48 0.80 0.45
CA ILE A 48 6.03 2.01 -0.13
C ILE A 48 5.76 3.17 0.82
N ASP A 49 6.81 3.83 1.28
CA ASP A 49 6.71 5.05 2.08
C ASP A 49 7.99 5.87 1.98
N GLN A 50 7.99 7.08 2.56
CA GLN A 50 9.14 7.96 2.59
C GLN A 50 10.38 7.26 3.21
N PRO A 51 11.59 7.57 2.72
CA PRO A 51 12.82 6.95 3.22
C PRO A 51 13.01 7.06 4.73
N GLY A 52 12.68 8.22 5.32
CA GLY A 52 12.77 8.45 6.76
C GLY A 52 11.83 7.56 7.56
N THR A 53 10.55 7.49 7.16
CA THR A 53 9.55 6.62 7.78
C THR A 53 9.96 5.15 7.72
N GLN A 54 10.41 4.68 6.55
CA GLN A 54 10.83 3.29 6.37
C GLN A 54 12.06 2.93 7.21
N ALA A 55 13.06 3.82 7.27
CA ALA A 55 14.25 3.61 8.10
C ALA A 55 13.88 3.51 9.58
N TRP A 56 12.99 4.38 10.06
CA TRP A 56 12.50 4.35 11.43
C TRP A 56 11.75 3.05 11.72
N LYS A 57 10.80 2.66 10.85
CA LYS A 57 10.02 1.44 11.01
C LYS A 57 10.90 0.20 11.07
N ARG A 58 11.85 0.07 10.13
CA ARG A 58 12.84 -1.00 10.12
C ARG A 58 13.56 -1.12 11.45
N HIS A 59 14.09 -0.02 11.97
CA HIS A 59 14.79 -0.02 13.25
C HIS A 59 13.89 -0.49 14.39
N ARG A 60 12.66 0.02 14.47
CA ARG A 60 11.71 -0.36 15.52
C ARG A 60 11.27 -1.82 15.45
N LEU A 61 11.09 -2.37 14.25
CA LEU A 61 10.78 -3.79 14.09
C LEU A 61 11.91 -4.65 14.68
N VAL A 62 13.16 -4.36 14.32
CA VAL A 62 14.33 -5.08 14.83
C VAL A 62 14.49 -4.93 16.35
N GLU A 63 14.35 -3.72 16.89
CA GLU A 63 14.42 -3.48 18.35
C GLU A 63 13.36 -4.26 19.13
N LEU A 64 12.19 -4.48 18.53
CA LEU A 64 11.08 -5.23 19.12
C LEU A 64 11.20 -6.75 18.91
N GLY A 65 12.27 -7.22 18.27
CA GLY A 65 12.51 -8.64 17.99
C GLY A 65 11.77 -9.17 16.76
N TYR A 66 11.25 -8.30 15.90
CA TYR A 66 10.72 -8.69 14.60
C TYR A 66 11.82 -8.65 13.54
N ASP A 67 11.98 -9.76 12.84
CA ASP A 67 12.77 -9.79 11.61
C ASP A 67 12.05 -9.12 10.44
N ILE A 68 12.81 -8.77 9.41
CA ILE A 68 12.27 -8.41 8.10
C ILE A 68 12.50 -9.62 7.18
N PRO A 69 11.49 -10.50 7.01
CA PRO A 69 11.64 -11.68 6.19
C PRO A 69 11.78 -11.30 4.72
N ASP A 70 12.33 -12.20 3.91
CA ASP A 70 12.61 -11.95 2.48
C ASP A 70 11.36 -11.68 1.63
N TRP A 71 10.17 -11.99 2.16
CA TRP A 71 8.88 -11.68 1.54
C TRP A 71 8.29 -10.32 1.94
N LEU A 72 8.91 -9.61 2.89
CA LEU A 72 8.54 -8.24 3.29
C LEU A 72 9.57 -7.23 2.77
N HIS A 73 9.17 -6.48 1.75
CA HIS A 73 10.02 -5.49 1.09
C HIS A 73 9.62 -4.07 1.52
N LEU A 74 10.49 -3.42 2.29
CA LEU A 74 10.37 -1.99 2.61
C LEU A 74 11.02 -1.18 1.47
N VAL A 75 10.19 -0.49 0.67
CA VAL A 75 10.59 0.20 -0.56
C VAL A 75 10.51 1.73 -0.34
N PRO A 76 11.66 2.40 -0.11
CA PRO A 76 11.66 3.84 0.18
C PRO A 76 11.39 4.66 -1.08
N VAL A 77 10.28 5.41 -1.10
CA VAL A 77 9.88 6.32 -2.18
C VAL A 77 9.20 7.57 -1.64
N ASP A 78 9.54 8.71 -2.21
CA ASP A 78 8.79 9.96 -2.04
C ASP A 78 7.86 10.17 -3.25
N PHE A 79 6.55 10.18 -3.01
CA PHE A 79 5.54 10.35 -4.06
C PHE A 79 5.52 11.76 -4.65
N GLU A 80 5.90 12.79 -3.88
CA GLU A 80 5.90 14.19 -4.34
C GLU A 80 7.13 14.52 -5.17
N ALA A 81 8.23 13.77 -5.00
CA ALA A 81 9.46 13.94 -5.78
C ALA A 81 9.35 13.45 -7.24
N GLY A 82 8.17 13.00 -7.69
CA GLY A 82 7.96 12.49 -9.05
C GLY A 82 8.66 11.16 -9.34
N ALA A 83 9.08 10.44 -8.30
CA ALA A 83 9.77 9.17 -8.45
C ALA A 83 8.82 8.08 -8.99
N SER A 84 9.30 7.30 -9.97
CA SER A 84 8.57 6.14 -10.47
C SER A 84 8.63 4.99 -9.45
N TRP A 85 7.63 4.87 -8.58
CA TRP A 85 7.53 3.77 -7.63
C TRP A 85 7.41 2.39 -8.30
N PRO A 86 6.78 2.18 -9.47
CA PRO A 86 6.77 0.86 -10.11
C PRO A 86 8.17 0.34 -10.44
N GLY A 87 9.08 1.21 -10.90
CA GLY A 87 10.47 0.80 -11.16
C GLY A 87 11.23 0.40 -9.90
N ARG A 88 10.95 1.07 -8.78
CA ARG A 88 11.50 0.72 -7.46
C ARG A 88 10.93 -0.61 -6.96
N LEU A 89 9.64 -0.86 -7.16
CA LEU A 89 9.02 -2.15 -6.88
C LEU A 89 9.68 -3.28 -7.66
N SER A 90 9.87 -3.13 -8.98
CA SER A 90 10.51 -4.16 -9.80
C SER A 90 11.94 -4.45 -9.35
N THR A 91 12.68 -3.42 -8.92
CA THR A 91 14.02 -3.60 -8.32
C THR A 91 13.96 -4.37 -7.00
N ALA A 92 12.90 -4.17 -6.21
CA ALA A 92 12.62 -4.95 -4.99
C ALA A 92 12.06 -6.35 -5.29
N GLY A 93 11.83 -6.67 -6.57
CA GLY A 93 11.42 -7.98 -7.05
C GLY A 93 9.93 -8.12 -7.38
N PHE A 94 9.16 -7.04 -7.41
CA PHE A 94 7.80 -7.05 -7.94
C PHE A 94 7.78 -7.47 -9.41
N ASP A 95 6.88 -8.37 -9.76
CA ASP A 95 6.66 -8.86 -11.12
C ASP A 95 5.52 -8.05 -11.78
N PRO A 96 5.83 -7.17 -12.75
CA PRO A 96 4.83 -6.34 -13.41
C PRO A 96 3.88 -7.13 -14.32
N ASP A 97 4.20 -8.38 -14.64
CA ASP A 97 3.39 -9.24 -15.51
C ASP A 97 2.38 -10.09 -14.72
N GLN A 98 2.41 -10.02 -13.38
CA GLN A 98 1.46 -10.72 -12.51
C GLN A 98 0.51 -9.75 -11.79
N PRO A 99 -0.76 -10.13 -11.57
CA PRO A 99 -1.71 -9.29 -10.86
C PRO A 99 -1.28 -9.05 -9.41
N ALA A 100 -1.68 -7.89 -8.88
CA ALA A 100 -1.39 -7.50 -7.51
C ALA A 100 -2.64 -6.91 -6.82
N VAL A 101 -2.64 -6.93 -5.50
CA VAL A 101 -3.51 -6.06 -4.71
C VAL A 101 -2.71 -4.80 -4.35
N ILE A 102 -3.20 -3.64 -4.75
CA ILE A 102 -2.62 -2.33 -4.42
C ILE A 102 -3.57 -1.63 -3.45
N VAL A 103 -3.01 -1.13 -2.35
CA VAL A 103 -3.78 -0.43 -1.33
C VAL A 103 -3.20 0.96 -1.10
N SER A 104 -4.08 1.97 -1.05
CA SER A 104 -3.73 3.35 -0.72
C SER A 104 -4.75 3.93 0.26
N THR A 105 -4.50 3.76 1.55
CA THR A 105 -5.42 4.21 2.59
C THR A 105 -4.83 5.34 3.40
N GLY A 106 -5.50 6.50 3.43
CA GLY A 106 -5.02 7.66 4.17
C GLY A 106 -3.84 8.38 3.50
N VAL A 107 -3.74 8.32 2.16
CA VAL A 107 -2.63 8.93 1.42
C VAL A 107 -3.08 10.13 0.57
N THR A 108 -4.17 9.96 -0.17
CA THR A 108 -4.63 10.91 -1.21
C THR A 108 -4.90 12.33 -0.69
N MET A 109 -5.27 12.49 0.57
CA MET A 109 -5.49 13.81 1.20
C MET A 109 -4.20 14.60 1.45
N TYR A 110 -3.04 13.96 1.37
CA TYR A 110 -1.74 14.57 1.58
C TYR A 110 -0.94 14.76 0.29
N LEU A 111 -1.47 14.25 -0.82
CA LEU A 111 -0.83 14.35 -2.12
C LEU A 111 -1.42 15.49 -2.95
N THR A 112 -0.59 16.10 -3.78
CA THR A 112 -1.07 16.96 -4.85
C THR A 112 -1.99 16.18 -5.82
N LYS A 113 -2.88 16.90 -6.51
CA LYS A 113 -3.75 16.31 -7.54
C LYS A 113 -2.92 15.62 -8.64
N ASP A 114 -1.80 16.22 -9.01
CA ASP A 114 -0.91 15.68 -10.04
C ASP A 114 -0.20 14.41 -9.57
N ALA A 115 0.27 14.36 -8.31
CA ALA A 115 0.84 13.16 -7.72
C ALA A 115 -0.20 12.02 -7.61
N THR A 116 -1.44 12.34 -7.23
CA THR A 116 -2.54 11.36 -7.20
C THR A 116 -2.85 10.83 -8.60
N ALA A 117 -2.98 11.71 -9.60
CA ALA A 117 -3.23 11.33 -10.98
C ALA A 117 -2.07 10.53 -11.60
N ALA A 118 -0.82 10.86 -11.25
CA ALA A 118 0.35 10.08 -11.67
C ALA A 118 0.34 8.67 -11.06
N THR A 119 0.01 8.56 -9.76
CA THR A 119 -0.11 7.27 -9.06
C THR A 119 -1.17 6.37 -9.72
N LEU A 120 -2.36 6.92 -10.01
CA LEU A 120 -3.42 6.17 -10.67
C LEU A 120 -3.03 5.73 -12.09
N ARG A 121 -2.34 6.58 -12.86
CA ARG A 121 -1.80 6.21 -14.18
C ARG A 121 -0.78 5.07 -14.10
N GLN A 122 0.08 5.09 -13.08
CA GLN A 122 1.04 4.02 -12.85
C GLN A 122 0.35 2.69 -12.48
N ILE A 123 -0.68 2.73 -11.63
CA ILE A 123 -1.48 1.53 -11.28
C ILE A 123 -2.20 0.98 -12.51
N ALA A 124 -2.76 1.85 -13.36
CA ALA A 124 -3.47 1.45 -14.57
C ALA A 124 -2.57 0.74 -15.61
N GLY A 125 -1.25 0.89 -15.50
CA GLY A 125 -0.28 0.19 -16.35
C GLY A 125 0.16 -1.18 -15.83
N LEU A 126 -0.34 -1.63 -14.67
CA LEU A 126 0.00 -2.94 -14.10
C LEU A 126 -0.79 -4.08 -14.78
N ALA A 127 -0.39 -5.32 -14.50
CA ALA A 127 -0.99 -6.52 -15.07
C ALA A 127 -2.53 -6.56 -14.94
N PRO A 128 -3.26 -7.06 -15.96
CA PRO A 128 -4.68 -7.32 -15.87
C PRO A 128 -5.03 -8.18 -14.64
N GLY A 129 -6.15 -7.86 -13.99
CA GLY A 129 -6.55 -8.50 -12.73
C GLY A 129 -5.98 -7.84 -11.47
N THR A 130 -5.10 -6.83 -11.61
CA THR A 130 -4.68 -5.98 -10.50
C THR A 130 -5.88 -5.27 -9.87
N THR A 131 -5.98 -5.32 -8.55
CA THR A 131 -7.05 -4.70 -7.78
C THR A 131 -6.51 -3.51 -7.01
N LEU A 132 -7.17 -2.35 -7.11
CA LEU A 132 -6.90 -1.17 -6.29
C LEU A 132 -7.99 -0.99 -5.22
N ALA A 133 -7.59 -0.92 -3.96
CA ALA A 133 -8.45 -0.44 -2.88
C ALA A 133 -7.86 0.86 -2.30
N MET A 134 -8.65 1.93 -2.30
CA MET A 134 -8.18 3.24 -1.84
C MET A 134 -9.24 3.97 -1.02
N THR A 135 -8.78 4.88 -0.17
CA THR A 135 -9.66 5.88 0.46
C THR A 135 -9.46 7.24 -0.19
N PHE A 136 -10.53 8.01 -0.28
CA PHE A 136 -10.50 9.41 -0.67
C PHE A 136 -11.44 10.20 0.24
N LEU A 137 -11.16 11.49 0.40
CA LEU A 137 -12.10 12.41 1.03
C LEU A 137 -13.15 12.80 -0.01
N LEU A 138 -14.41 12.72 0.39
CA LEU A 138 -15.49 13.24 -0.43
C LEU A 138 -15.40 14.78 -0.39
N PRO A 139 -15.41 15.47 -1.54
CA PRO A 139 -15.51 16.93 -1.57
C PRO A 139 -16.68 17.40 -0.72
N THR A 140 -16.49 18.48 0.04
CA THR A 140 -17.47 19.01 1.00
C THR A 140 -18.83 19.28 0.36
N GLU A 141 -18.83 19.64 -0.92
CA GLU A 141 -20.04 19.93 -1.70
C GLU A 141 -20.86 18.67 -1.96
N LEU A 142 -20.23 17.51 -1.95
CA LEU A 142 -20.85 16.20 -2.17
C LEU A 142 -21.17 15.46 -0.87
N VAL A 143 -20.76 16.01 0.28
CA VAL A 143 -21.13 15.48 1.60
C VAL A 143 -22.57 15.88 1.90
N ASP A 144 -23.39 14.90 2.29
CA ASP A 144 -24.77 15.11 2.74
C ASP A 144 -24.81 16.10 3.90
N ASP A 145 -25.85 16.94 3.94
CA ASP A 145 -25.97 18.01 4.96
C ASP A 145 -25.89 17.48 6.41
N ALA A 146 -26.34 16.23 6.64
CA ALA A 146 -26.28 15.57 7.95
C ALA A 146 -24.85 15.21 8.40
N ASP A 147 -23.91 15.10 7.46
CA ASP A 147 -22.53 14.64 7.70
C ASP A 147 -21.50 15.78 7.55
N ARG A 148 -21.94 17.02 7.27
CA ARG A 148 -21.06 18.19 7.21
C ARG A 148 -20.61 18.62 8.61
N PRO A 149 -19.31 18.84 8.87
CA PRO A 149 -18.86 19.42 10.12
C PRO A 149 -19.41 20.85 10.23
N GLY A 150 -20.09 21.13 11.36
CA GLY A 150 -20.68 22.44 11.66
C GLY A 150 -19.68 23.54 11.98
#